data_AF-A0A1S2PA58-F1
#
_entry.id   AF-A0A1S2PA58-F1
#
_cell.length_a   1.000
_cell.length_b   1.000
_cell.length_c   1.000
_cell.angle_alpha   90.00
_cell.angle_beta   90.00
_cell.angle_gamma   90.00
#
_symmetry.space_group_name_H-M   'P 1'
#
loop_
_entity.id
_entity.type
_entity.pdbx_description
1 polymer ?
#
loop_
_entity_poly.entity_id
_entity_poly.type
_entity_poly.pdbx_seq_one_letter_code
_entity_poly.pdbx_strand_id
1 'polypeptide(L)'
;MQAPQARQAAVARDALGDTLAVAVCDGHVLPPADLDSPTTGSDMPVTGGSPAARAVLKAYLRWGRSAPARLDGAFAFAVWDVRTGELLLGRDRLGGETPELRAHP
;
A
#
# COMPACT_ATOMS: atom_id res chain seq x y z
N MET A 1 -10.22 4.46 28.37
CA MET A 1 -9.02 3.63 28.10
C MET A 1 -9.08 3.19 26.65
N GLN A 2 -8.39 3.90 25.75
CA GLN A 2 -8.30 3.53 24.34
C GLN A 2 -7.27 2.40 24.26
N ALA A 3 -7.69 1.22 23.81
CA ALA A 3 -6.79 0.09 23.58
C ALA A 3 -5.62 0.57 22.70
N PRO A 4 -4.38 0.06 22.89
CA PRO A 4 -3.27 0.40 22.02
C PRO A 4 -3.70 0.09 20.58
N GLN A 5 -3.94 1.15 19.80
CA GLN A 5 -4.45 1.04 18.44
C GLN A 5 -3.43 0.20 17.67
N ALA A 6 -3.81 -1.04 17.35
CA ALA A 6 -2.95 -1.99 16.69
C ALA A 6 -2.30 -1.30 15.50
N ARG A 7 -0.96 -1.39 15.40
CA ARG A 7 -0.16 -0.68 14.39
C ARG A 7 -0.84 -0.80 13.01
N GLN A 8 -1.51 0.27 12.59
CA GLN A 8 -2.30 0.30 11.35
C GLN A 8 -1.40 0.34 10.11
N ALA A 9 -0.12 0.70 10.30
CA ALA A 9 0.86 0.80 9.24
C ALA A 9 1.50 -0.55 8.90
N ALA A 10 1.42 -0.91 7.62
CA ALA A 10 2.25 -1.94 7.02
C ALA A 10 3.59 -1.32 6.59
N VAL A 11 4.70 -2.03 6.80
CA VAL A 11 6.06 -1.55 6.53
C VAL A 11 6.79 -2.56 5.66
N ALA A 12 7.33 -2.09 4.54
CA ALA A 12 8.20 -2.82 3.64
C ALA A 12 9.65 -2.54 4.01
N ARG A 13 10.46 -3.60 4.07
CA ARG A 13 11.90 -3.48 4.33
C ARG A 13 12.71 -4.20 3.27
N ASP A 14 13.93 -3.74 3.04
CA ASP A 14 14.88 -4.44 2.20
C ASP A 14 15.56 -5.61 2.94
N ALA A 15 16.54 -6.24 2.28
CA ALA A 15 17.33 -7.33 2.86
C ALA A 15 18.22 -6.90 4.03
N LEU A 16 18.54 -5.61 4.15
CA LEU A 16 19.35 -5.03 5.23
C LEU A 16 18.49 -4.61 6.43
N GLY A 17 17.17 -4.59 6.25
CA GLY A 17 16.20 -4.20 7.27
C GLY A 17 15.82 -2.72 7.21
N ASP A 18 16.32 -1.97 6.23
CA ASP A 18 16.00 -0.57 6.03
C ASP A 18 14.57 -0.41 5.51
N THR A 19 13.88 0.62 5.98
CA THR A 19 12.48 0.86 5.59
C THR A 19 12.44 1.42 4.18
N LEU A 20 11.78 0.68 3.28
CA LEU A 20 11.61 1.08 1.88
C LEU A 20 10.34 1.92 1.70
N ALA A 21 9.23 1.44 2.25
CA ALA A 21 7.94 2.10 2.12
C ALA A 21 7.02 1.72 3.28
N VAL A 22 6.09 2.61 3.60
CA VAL A 22 5.09 2.43 4.65
C VAL A 22 3.72 2.68 4.05
N ALA A 23 2.75 1.82 4.33
CA ALA A 23 1.37 2.02 3.91
C ALA A 23 0.42 2.02 5.11
N VAL A 24 -0.56 2.91 5.07
CA VAL A 24 -1.75 2.86 5.92
C VAL A 24 -2.97 2.71 5.04
N CYS A 25 -3.96 1.95 5.50
CA CYS A 25 -5.21 1.77 4.78
C CYS A 25 -6.36 1.69 5.77
N ASP A 26 -7.41 2.45 5.45
CA ASP A 26 -8.71 2.36 6.07
C ASP A 26 -9.70 1.71 5.09
N GLY A 27 -10.60 0.86 5.59
CA GLY A 27 -11.55 0.10 4.78
C GLY A 27 -11.06 -1.28 4.33
N HIS A 28 -11.67 -1.78 3.26
CA HIS A 28 -11.46 -3.13 2.72
C HIS A 28 -10.91 -3.08 1.31
N VAL A 29 -9.74 -3.68 1.13
CA VAL A 29 -9.07 -3.80 -0.17
C VAL A 29 -9.16 -5.25 -0.61
N LEU A 30 -9.67 -5.45 -1.82
CA LEU A 30 -9.58 -6.72 -2.53
C LEU A 30 -8.26 -6.72 -3.29
N PRO A 31 -7.29 -7.57 -2.89
CA PRO A 31 -6.06 -7.70 -3.64
C PRO A 31 -6.37 -8.30 -5.02
N PRO A 32 -5.75 -7.78 -6.09
CA PRO A 32 -5.90 -8.39 -7.40
C PRO A 32 -5.32 -9.82 -7.39
N ALA A 33 -5.93 -10.72 -8.16
CA ALA A 33 -5.63 -12.15 -8.13
C ALA A 33 -4.16 -12.49 -8.45
N ASP A 34 -3.48 -11.61 -9.19
CA ASP A 34 -2.08 -11.76 -9.54
C ASP A 34 -1.11 -11.24 -8.48
N LEU A 35 -1.57 -10.60 -7.38
CA LEU A 35 -0.72 -9.92 -6.40
C LEU A 35 0.40 -10.80 -5.85
N ASP A 36 0.09 -12.04 -5.47
CA ASP A 36 1.04 -13.00 -4.88
C ASP A 36 1.69 -13.92 -5.93
N SER A 37 1.52 -13.63 -7.23
CA SER A 37 2.22 -14.38 -8.27
C SER A 37 3.72 -14.21 -8.12
N PRO A 38 4.52 -15.30 -8.23
CA PRO A 38 5.96 -15.24 -8.03
C PRO A 38 6.55 -14.22 -9.00
N THR A 39 7.28 -13.25 -8.45
CA THR A 39 7.96 -12.23 -9.24
C THR A 39 9.45 -12.52 -9.18
N THR A 40 10.14 -12.54 -10.32
CA THR A 40 11.59 -12.77 -10.36
C THR A 40 12.31 -11.61 -9.68
N GLY A 41 12.65 -11.77 -8.39
CA GLY A 41 13.65 -10.96 -7.71
C GLY A 41 13.19 -9.88 -6.73
N SER A 42 11.93 -9.82 -6.27
CA SER A 42 11.52 -8.71 -5.39
C SER A 42 10.29 -9.00 -4.50
N ASP A 43 10.26 -10.13 -3.81
CA ASP A 43 9.29 -10.31 -2.71
C ASP A 43 9.86 -9.69 -1.43
N MET A 44 9.66 -8.38 -1.28
CA MET A 44 10.16 -7.64 -0.12
C MET A 44 9.28 -7.94 1.09
N PRO A 45 9.86 -8.27 2.26
CA PRO A 45 9.08 -8.57 3.45
C PRO A 45 8.26 -7.35 3.88
N VAL A 46 6.94 -7.53 3.88
CA VAL A 46 5.98 -6.57 4.46
C VAL A 46 5.57 -7.06 5.84
N THR A 47 5.62 -6.19 6.85
CA THR A 47 5.28 -6.49 8.25
C THR A 47 4.32 -5.47 8.85
N GLY A 48 3.58 -5.85 9.90
CA GLY A 48 2.59 -4.98 10.55
C GLY A 48 1.35 -4.69 9.69
N GLY A 49 0.54 -3.74 10.17
CA GLY A 49 -0.61 -3.20 9.45
C GLY A 49 -1.83 -4.12 9.40
N SER A 50 -2.92 -3.59 8.84
CA SER A 50 -4.08 -4.38 8.45
C SER A 50 -3.79 -5.20 7.18
N PRO A 51 -4.55 -6.27 6.89
CA PRO A 51 -4.46 -6.99 5.62
C PRO A 51 -4.60 -6.06 4.40
N ALA A 52 -5.47 -5.04 4.51
CA ALA A 52 -5.66 -4.03 3.47
C ALA A 52 -4.39 -3.17 3.27
N ALA A 53 -3.77 -2.68 4.33
CA ALA A 53 -2.52 -1.92 4.24
C ALA A 53 -1.37 -2.75 3.64
N ARG A 54 -1.29 -4.04 3.99
CA ARG A 54 -0.32 -4.97 3.41
C ARG A 54 -0.57 -5.19 1.92
N ALA A 55 -1.83 -5.36 1.50
CA ALA A 55 -2.20 -5.52 0.10
C ALA A 55 -1.84 -4.27 -0.73
N VAL A 56 -2.16 -3.08 -0.22
CA VAL A 56 -1.77 -1.79 -0.83
C VAL A 56 -0.26 -1.70 -0.98
N LEU A 57 0.49 -1.99 0.09
CA LEU A 57 1.94 -1.89 0.08
C LEU A 57 2.58 -2.88 -0.91
N LYS A 58 2.11 -4.13 -0.94
CA LYS A 58 2.55 -5.12 -1.92
C LYS A 58 2.26 -4.68 -3.35
N ALA A 59 1.05 -4.16 -3.60
CA ALA A 59 0.65 -3.67 -4.91
C ALA A 59 1.53 -2.50 -5.35
N TYR A 60 1.84 -1.57 -4.43
CA TYR A 60 2.76 -0.46 -4.68
C TYR A 60 4.17 -0.94 -5.00
N LEU A 61 4.74 -1.86 -4.22
CA LEU A 61 6.07 -2.42 -4.49
C LEU A 61 6.16 -3.11 -5.85
N ARG A 62 5.04 -3.68 -6.32
CA ARG A 62 4.97 -4.45 -7.57
C ARG A 62 4.69 -3.60 -8.81
N TRP A 63 3.74 -2.68 -8.72
CA TRP A 63 3.24 -1.90 -9.86
C TRP A 63 3.50 -0.40 -9.73
N GLY A 64 4.15 0.03 -8.64
CA GLY A 64 4.41 1.43 -8.35
C GLY A 64 3.13 2.26 -8.33
N ARG A 65 3.18 3.40 -9.02
CA ARG A 65 2.07 4.35 -9.15
C ARG A 65 0.84 3.80 -9.89
N SER A 66 0.96 2.66 -10.57
CA SER A 66 -0.16 1.99 -11.24
C SER A 66 -0.95 1.08 -10.31
N ALA A 67 -0.49 0.89 -9.06
CA ALA A 67 -1.18 0.07 -8.06
C ALA A 67 -2.65 0.46 -7.82
N PRO A 68 -3.01 1.76 -7.63
CA PRO A 68 -4.40 2.13 -7.32
C PRO A 68 -5.39 1.73 -8.42
N ALA A 69 -4.95 1.63 -9.68
CA ALA A 69 -5.82 1.24 -10.79
C ALA A 69 -6.22 -0.25 -10.76
N ARG A 70 -5.50 -1.08 -9.98
CA ARG A 70 -5.68 -2.53 -9.87
C ARG A 70 -6.26 -2.97 -8.52
N LEU A 71 -6.50 -2.04 -7.61
CA LEU A 71 -7.11 -2.29 -6.31
C LEU A 71 -8.62 -2.04 -6.44
N ASP A 72 -9.42 -2.98 -5.97
CA ASP A 72 -10.88 -2.87 -5.91
C ASP A 72 -11.37 -2.97 -4.46
N GLY A 73 -12.60 -2.50 -4.21
CA GLY A 73 -13.25 -2.51 -2.88
C GLY A 73 -13.30 -1.12 -2.24
N ALA A 74 -13.96 -0.99 -1.09
CA ALA A 74 -14.16 0.29 -0.41
C ALA A 74 -13.00 0.65 0.52
N PHE A 75 -12.06 1.46 0.05
CA PHE A 75 -10.85 1.81 0.81
C PHE A 75 -10.39 3.27 0.63
N ALA A 76 -9.57 3.73 1.57
CA ALA A 76 -8.69 4.88 1.41
C ALA A 76 -7.31 4.51 1.95
N PHE A 77 -6.24 4.88 1.24
CA PHE A 77 -4.88 4.53 1.63
C PHE A 77 -3.90 5.68 1.41
N ALA A 78 -2.78 5.58 2.13
CA ALA A 78 -1.59 6.38 1.90
C ALA A 78 -0.35 5.47 1.90
N VAL A 79 0.53 5.65 0.92
CA VAL A 79 1.84 4.99 0.85
C VAL A 79 2.91 6.07 0.87
N TRP A 80 3.85 5.98 1.81
CA TRP A 80 5.06 6.79 1.84
C TRP A 80 6.23 5.95 1.33
N ASP A 81 6.87 6.39 0.25
CA ASP A 81 8.08 5.78 -0.28
C ASP A 81 9.30 6.54 0.22
N VAL A 82 10.10 5.89 1.07
CA VAL A 82 11.29 6.50 1.69
C VAL A 82 12.41 6.66 0.66
N ARG A 83 12.43 5.85 -0.40
CA ARG A 83 13.47 5.88 -1.44
C ARG A 83 13.34 7.11 -2.32
N THR A 84 12.10 7.52 -2.61
CA THR A 84 11.81 8.66 -3.48
C THR A 84 11.38 9.91 -2.71
N GLY A 85 10.99 9.76 -1.43
CA GLY A 85 10.42 10.85 -0.64
C GLY A 85 9.00 11.22 -1.10
N GLU A 86 8.26 10.29 -1.69
CA GLU A 86 6.97 10.58 -2.29
C GLU A 86 5.82 9.96 -1.50
N LEU A 87 4.77 10.75 -1.31
CA LEU A 87 3.49 10.29 -0.78
C LEU A 87 2.53 9.93 -1.92
N LEU A 88 2.07 8.68 -1.98
CA LEU A 88 0.98 8.24 -2.85
C LEU A 88 -0.31 8.11 -2.05
N LEU A 89 -1.32 8.89 -2.40
CA LEU A 89 -2.67 8.81 -1.84
C LEU A 89 -3.62 8.16 -2.85
N GLY A 90 -4.52 7.32 -2.36
CA GLY A 90 -5.54 6.68 -3.20
C GLY A 90 -6.80 6.38 -2.43
N ARG A 91 -7.94 6.47 -3.11
CA ARG A 91 -9.27 6.16 -2.56
C ARG A 91 -10.10 5.43 -3.61
N ASP A 92 -10.95 4.52 -3.14
CA ASP A 92 -11.92 3.78 -3.94
C ASP A 92 -12.87 4.71 -4.72
N ARG A 93 -13.29 4.22 -5.89
CA ARG A 93 -14.22 4.85 -6.82
C ARG A 93 -15.65 4.70 -6.30
N LEU A 94 -16.12 5.62 -5.46
CA LEU A 94 -17.56 5.73 -5.18
C LEU A 94 -18.37 6.44 -6.30
N GLY A 95 -17.80 6.73 -7.49
CA GLY A 95 -18.52 7.51 -8.49
C GLY A 95 -17.87 7.76 -9.87
N GLY A 96 -17.13 6.81 -10.45
CA GLY A 96 -16.79 6.87 -11.88
C GLY A 96 -15.76 7.91 -12.34
N GLU A 97 -15.12 8.66 -11.44
CA GLU A 97 -14.07 9.63 -11.77
C GLU A 97 -12.68 9.21 -11.24
N THR A 98 -11.65 9.70 -11.92
CA THR A 98 -10.24 9.30 -11.78
C THR A 98 -9.71 9.53 -10.36
N PRO A 99 -8.95 8.60 -9.75
CA PRO A 99 -8.32 8.85 -8.46
C PRO A 99 -7.37 10.06 -8.56
N GLU A 100 -7.55 11.06 -7.69
CA GLU A 100 -6.59 12.15 -7.56
C GLU A 100 -5.28 11.58 -7.01
N LEU A 101 -4.33 11.34 -7.92
CA LEU A 101 -2.95 11.05 -7.60
C LEU A 101 -2.26 12.38 -7.23
N ARG A 102 -1.99 12.59 -5.95
CA ARG A 102 -1.13 13.70 -5.50
C ARG A 102 0.14 13.13 -4.89
N ALA A 103 1.26 13.38 -5.58
CA ALA A 103 2.61 13.14 -5.07
C ALA A 103 3.17 14.45 -4.52
N HIS A 104 3.55 14.47 -3.25
CA HIS A 104 4.33 15.55 -2.64
C HIS A 104 5.73 15.03 -2.31
N PRO A 105 6.80 15.79 -2.64
CA PRO A 105 8.17 15.54 -2.20
C PRO A 105 8.42 15.96 -0.75
#